data_AF-A0A1Y2X8B1-F1
#
_entry.id   AF-A0A1Y2X8B1-F1
#
_cell.length_a   1.000
_cell.length_b   1.000
_cell.length_c   1.000
_cell.angle_alpha   90.00
_cell.angle_beta   90.00
_cell.angle_gamma   90.00
#
_symmetry.space_group_name_H-M   'P 1'
#
loop_
_entity.id
_entity.type
_entity.pdbx_description
1 polymer ?
#
loop_
_entity_poly.entity_id
_entity_poly.type
_entity_poly.pdbx_seq_one_letter_code
_entity_poly.pdbx_strand_id
1 'polypeptide(L)'
;MGGVASIPTDPSRKVQVISAGYSRTGTVSMSMALAKLVDGPVLHGGTQILTRDDDYCSTWIKAYEAREAGDKEQTLKLVRKATAGFVATADLPPSDFIPEMMELYPEAKVVLVRRDPVKWWNSIATLTGRTTPWWLSVIVAPFPGWRYIPAFASVYSRSTLRLAGLDAKNASPIELIEKGGPRKSPALYSNHLLTITCSQTF
;
A
#
# COMPACT_ATOMS: atom_id res chain seq x y z
N MET A 1 5.69 17.69 -3.11
CA MET A 1 6.46 16.76 -3.94
C MET A 1 5.74 15.42 -3.97
N GLY A 2 4.96 15.18 -5.02
CA GLY A 2 4.39 13.87 -5.35
C GLY A 2 4.73 13.57 -6.79
N GLY A 3 5.03 12.31 -7.13
CA GLY A 3 5.16 11.91 -8.53
C GLY A 3 3.83 12.13 -9.26
N VAL A 4 3.88 12.47 -10.54
CA VAL A 4 2.67 12.48 -11.38
C VAL A 4 2.16 11.04 -11.47
N ALA A 5 0.86 10.83 -11.27
CA ALA A 5 0.28 9.50 -11.40
C ALA A 5 0.47 9.00 -12.84
N SER A 6 1.08 7.83 -13.00
CA SER A 6 1.19 7.21 -14.32
C SER A 6 -0.12 6.54 -14.68
N ILE A 7 -0.63 6.79 -15.87
CA ILE A 7 -1.81 6.10 -16.41
C ILE A 7 -1.31 5.14 -17.50
N PRO A 8 -1.39 3.82 -17.31
CA PRO A 8 -1.01 2.86 -18.34
C PRO A 8 -1.86 3.04 -19.60
N THR A 9 -1.20 3.06 -20.76
CA THR A 9 -1.86 3.11 -22.08
C THR A 9 -1.93 1.73 -22.74
N ASP A 10 -1.09 0.79 -22.31
CA ASP A 10 -1.03 -0.57 -22.83
C ASP A 10 -1.35 -1.57 -21.71
N PRO A 11 -2.55 -2.18 -21.70
CA PRO A 11 -2.97 -3.11 -20.66
C PRO A 11 -2.27 -4.48 -20.75
N SER A 12 -1.55 -4.78 -21.83
CA SER A 12 -0.84 -6.05 -22.00
C SER A 12 0.44 -6.14 -21.18
N ARG A 13 0.97 -4.99 -20.74
CA ARG A 13 2.16 -4.93 -19.88
C ARG A 13 1.91 -5.64 -18.55
N LYS A 14 2.93 -6.36 -18.09
CA LYS A 14 2.94 -7.10 -16.83
C LYS A 14 3.93 -6.47 -15.86
N VAL A 15 3.63 -6.61 -14.57
CA VAL A 15 4.52 -6.15 -13.50
C VAL A 15 5.80 -6.98 -13.55
N GLN A 16 6.95 -6.29 -13.62
CA GLN A 16 8.29 -6.85 -13.64
C GLN A 16 9.00 -6.67 -12.29
N VAL A 17 8.64 -5.62 -11.53
CA VAL A 17 9.23 -5.34 -10.23
C VAL A 17 8.15 -4.94 -9.22
N ILE A 18 8.13 -5.63 -8.08
CA ILE A 18 7.25 -5.36 -6.96
C ILE A 18 8.08 -4.72 -5.85
N SER A 19 7.85 -3.46 -5.52
CA SER A 19 8.42 -2.88 -4.32
C SER A 19 7.57 -3.25 -3.10
N ALA A 20 8.15 -4.06 -2.21
CA ALA A 20 7.55 -4.46 -0.95
C ALA A 20 7.78 -3.44 0.19
N GLY A 21 8.35 -2.27 -0.13
CA GLY A 21 8.54 -1.19 0.83
C GLY A 21 7.20 -0.63 1.29
N TYR A 22 6.93 -0.66 2.59
CA TYR A 22 5.70 -0.12 3.17
C TYR A 22 5.59 1.39 2.98
N SER A 23 4.39 1.96 3.12
CA SER A 23 4.24 3.41 3.06
C SER A 23 5.20 4.12 4.02
N ARG A 24 5.77 5.25 3.58
CA ARG A 24 6.77 6.05 4.32
C ARG A 24 8.17 5.44 4.44
N THR A 25 8.51 4.46 3.61
CA THR A 25 9.87 3.91 3.48
C THR A 25 10.68 4.49 2.31
N GLY A 26 10.16 5.52 1.63
CA GLY A 26 10.79 6.11 0.43
C GLY A 26 10.14 5.66 -0.89
N THR A 27 8.87 5.25 -0.85
CA THR A 27 8.11 4.69 -1.98
C THR A 27 8.02 5.61 -3.20
N VAL A 28 7.96 6.94 -3.02
CA VAL A 28 7.98 7.91 -4.12
C VAL A 28 9.33 7.92 -4.84
N SER A 29 10.44 7.92 -4.09
CA SER A 29 11.77 7.84 -4.69
C SER A 29 11.96 6.51 -5.40
N MET A 30 11.45 5.42 -4.81
CA MET A 30 11.46 4.10 -5.42
C MET A 30 10.67 4.05 -6.72
N SER A 31 9.46 4.65 -6.77
CA SER A 31 8.66 4.68 -7.99
C SER A 31 9.34 5.45 -9.12
N MET A 32 9.99 6.58 -8.79
CA MET A 32 10.78 7.35 -9.76
C MET A 32 12.00 6.60 -10.27
N ALA A 33 12.68 5.84 -9.40
CA ALA A 33 13.80 5.00 -9.80
C ALA A 33 13.34 3.85 -10.72
N LEU A 34 12.27 3.15 -10.34
CA LEU A 34 11.69 2.08 -11.14
C LEU A 34 11.23 2.56 -12.51
N ALA A 35 10.58 3.73 -12.59
CA ALA A 35 10.14 4.31 -13.86
C ALA A 35 11.31 4.49 -14.85
N LYS A 36 12.51 4.79 -14.35
CA LYS A 36 13.73 4.89 -15.17
C LYS A 36 14.35 3.53 -15.50
N LEU A 37 14.29 2.57 -14.58
CA LEU A 37 14.97 1.28 -14.70
C LEU A 37 14.20 0.26 -15.56
N VAL A 38 12.88 0.25 -15.48
CA VAL A 38 12.02 -0.75 -16.17
C VAL A 38 11.20 -0.15 -17.32
N ASP A 39 11.46 1.11 -17.68
CA ASP A 39 10.87 1.84 -18.81
C ASP A 39 9.36 1.66 -18.97
N GLY A 40 8.59 2.25 -18.06
CA GLY A 40 7.14 2.22 -18.14
C GLY A 40 6.40 2.77 -16.94
N PRO A 41 5.06 2.68 -16.97
CA PRO A 41 4.20 3.21 -15.91
C PRO A 41 4.40 2.41 -14.62
N VAL A 42 4.58 3.14 -13.51
CA VAL A 42 4.77 2.58 -12.17
C VAL A 42 3.58 2.92 -11.30
N LEU A 43 2.93 1.90 -10.75
CA LEU A 43 1.86 2.08 -9.79
C LEU A 43 2.45 2.54 -8.48
N HIS A 44 2.37 3.84 -8.19
CA HIS A 44 2.64 4.37 -6.87
C HIS A 44 1.31 4.65 -6.13
N GLY A 45 1.07 3.87 -5.10
CA GLY A 45 -0.21 3.81 -4.39
C GLY A 45 -0.79 5.15 -3.96
N GLY A 46 -0.05 5.93 -3.15
CA GLY A 46 -0.53 7.24 -2.68
C GLY A 46 -0.86 8.23 -3.81
N THR A 47 -0.15 8.18 -4.94
CA THR A 47 -0.44 9.08 -6.07
C THR A 47 -1.64 8.61 -6.86
N GLN A 48 -1.82 7.28 -7.04
CA GLN A 48 -2.96 6.73 -7.75
C GLN A 48 -4.27 6.98 -6.98
N ILE A 49 -4.29 6.76 -5.66
CA ILE A 49 -5.50 6.99 -4.85
C ILE A 49 -5.96 8.44 -4.86
N LEU A 50 -5.03 9.39 -4.93
CA LEU A 50 -5.35 10.82 -4.92
C LEU A 50 -5.79 11.36 -6.30
N THR A 51 -5.63 10.59 -7.38
CA THR A 51 -5.80 11.11 -8.75
C THR A 51 -6.72 10.26 -9.63
N ARG A 52 -7.01 9.01 -9.24
CA ARG A 52 -7.82 8.09 -10.02
C ARG A 52 -9.30 8.19 -9.67
N ASP A 53 -10.12 7.66 -10.56
CA ASP A 53 -11.58 7.65 -10.44
C ASP A 53 -12.11 6.63 -9.41
N ASP A 54 -13.44 6.65 -9.24
CA ASP A 54 -14.15 5.75 -8.33
C ASP A 54 -14.03 4.26 -8.71
N ASP A 55 -13.97 3.92 -10.00
CA ASP A 55 -13.85 2.51 -10.42
C ASP A 55 -12.49 1.95 -9.97
N TYR A 56 -11.43 2.71 -10.18
CA TYR A 56 -10.09 2.32 -9.77
C TYR A 56 -9.96 2.25 -8.23
N CYS A 57 -10.41 3.29 -7.53
CA CYS A 57 -10.36 3.32 -6.07
C CYS A 57 -11.22 2.20 -5.45
N SER A 58 -12.44 2.00 -5.94
CA SER A 58 -13.33 0.93 -5.46
C SER A 58 -12.81 -0.47 -5.79
N THR A 59 -12.08 -0.65 -6.90
CA THR A 59 -11.46 -1.94 -7.24
C THR A 59 -10.48 -2.38 -6.15
N TRP A 60 -9.65 -1.46 -5.63
CA TRP A 60 -8.75 -1.78 -4.52
C TRP A 60 -9.47 -2.04 -3.21
N ILE A 61 -10.49 -1.24 -2.86
CA ILE A 61 -11.29 -1.48 -1.65
C ILE A 61 -11.95 -2.86 -1.70
N LYS A 62 -12.57 -3.22 -2.82
CA LYS A 62 -13.16 -4.55 -3.04
C LYS A 62 -12.11 -5.67 -2.96
N ALA A 63 -10.87 -5.42 -3.39
CA ALA A 63 -9.79 -6.40 -3.28
C ALA A 63 -9.45 -6.68 -1.81
N TYR A 64 -9.44 -5.66 -0.96
CA TYR A 64 -9.29 -5.84 0.49
C TYR A 64 -10.48 -6.58 1.10
N GLU A 65 -11.70 -6.22 0.72
CA GLU A 65 -12.93 -6.89 1.22
C GLU A 65 -12.96 -8.37 0.84
N ALA A 66 -12.67 -8.71 -0.42
CA ALA A 66 -12.59 -10.09 -0.88
C ALA A 66 -11.51 -10.89 -0.14
N ARG A 67 -10.34 -10.27 0.09
CA ARG A 67 -9.25 -10.90 0.84
C ARG A 67 -9.65 -11.17 2.29
N GLU A 68 -10.33 -10.23 2.94
CA GLU A 68 -10.83 -10.39 4.31
C GLU A 68 -11.95 -11.43 4.40
N ALA A 69 -12.73 -11.62 3.34
CA ALA A 69 -13.75 -12.67 3.23
C ALA A 69 -13.16 -14.06 2.91
N GLY A 70 -11.86 -14.16 2.60
CA GLY A 70 -11.22 -15.41 2.17
C GLY A 70 -11.51 -15.80 0.72
N ASP A 71 -12.09 -14.89 -0.08
CA ASP A 71 -12.36 -15.11 -1.50
C ASP A 71 -11.10 -14.82 -2.33
N LYS A 72 -10.26 -15.85 -2.44
CA LYS A 72 -8.98 -15.77 -3.15
C LYS A 72 -9.16 -15.45 -4.64
N GLU A 73 -10.15 -16.06 -5.31
CA GLU A 73 -10.37 -15.87 -6.75
C GLU A 73 -10.72 -14.42 -7.05
N GLN A 74 -11.69 -13.87 -6.31
CA GLN A 74 -12.09 -12.47 -6.47
C GLN A 74 -10.97 -11.51 -6.10
N THR A 75 -10.19 -11.83 -5.06
CA THR A 75 -9.00 -11.04 -4.67
C THR A 75 -8.01 -10.95 -5.84
N LEU A 76 -7.59 -12.08 -6.40
CA LEU A 76 -6.65 -12.14 -7.51
C LEU A 76 -7.18 -11.40 -8.75
N LYS A 77 -8.47 -11.55 -9.05
CA LYS A 77 -9.13 -10.86 -10.16
C LYS A 77 -9.08 -9.34 -10.01
N LEU A 78 -9.38 -8.82 -8.83
CA LEU A 78 -9.39 -7.38 -8.56
C LEU A 78 -7.98 -6.80 -8.51
N VAL A 79 -7.02 -7.50 -7.89
CA VAL A 79 -5.61 -7.10 -7.87
C VAL A 79 -5.05 -7.05 -9.30
N ARG A 80 -5.32 -8.08 -10.13
CA ARG A 80 -4.95 -8.09 -11.56
C ARG A 80 -5.56 -6.92 -12.32
N LYS A 81 -6.86 -6.63 -12.11
CA LYS A 81 -7.53 -5.47 -12.73
C LYS A 81 -6.82 -4.16 -12.34
N ALA A 82 -6.52 -3.99 -11.07
CA ALA A 82 -5.93 -2.75 -10.56
C ALA A 82 -4.46 -2.54 -10.95
N THR A 83 -3.75 -3.61 -11.30
CA THR A 83 -2.33 -3.59 -11.68
C THR A 83 -2.08 -3.76 -13.18
N ALA A 84 -3.15 -3.91 -13.97
CA ALA A 84 -3.06 -4.05 -15.42
C ALA A 84 -2.34 -2.87 -16.07
N GLY A 85 -1.42 -3.17 -16.98
CA GLY A 85 -0.65 -2.19 -17.73
C GLY A 85 0.53 -1.53 -16.99
N PHE A 86 0.68 -1.75 -15.68
CA PHE A 86 1.84 -1.28 -14.93
C PHE A 86 3.02 -2.26 -15.06
N VAL A 87 4.24 -1.71 -15.13
CA VAL A 87 5.48 -2.51 -15.18
C VAL A 87 6.17 -2.62 -13.83
N ALA A 88 5.80 -1.77 -12.87
CA ALA A 88 6.30 -1.86 -11.50
C ALA A 88 5.28 -1.34 -10.50
N THR A 89 5.41 -1.74 -9.24
CA THR A 89 4.57 -1.24 -8.14
C THR A 89 5.41 -0.73 -6.98
N ALA A 90 4.89 0.27 -6.26
CA ALA A 90 5.42 0.79 -5.01
C ALA A 90 4.31 1.37 -4.14
N ASP A 91 4.48 1.31 -2.82
CA ASP A 91 3.49 1.75 -1.83
C ASP A 91 2.24 0.85 -1.75
N LEU A 92 1.40 1.14 -0.77
CA LEU A 92 0.08 0.53 -0.62
C LEU A 92 -0.89 1.08 -1.67
N PRO A 93 -1.80 0.29 -2.27
CA PRO A 93 -2.16 -1.08 -1.86
C PRO A 93 -1.25 -2.24 -2.27
N PRO A 94 -0.55 -2.27 -3.43
CA PRO A 94 0.14 -3.48 -3.91
C PRO A 94 1.07 -4.17 -2.90
N SER A 95 1.77 -3.40 -2.05
CA SER A 95 2.64 -3.98 -1.02
C SER A 95 1.91 -4.72 0.11
N ASP A 96 0.58 -4.56 0.27
CA ASP A 96 -0.24 -5.38 1.19
C ASP A 96 -0.62 -6.74 0.58
N PHE A 97 -0.52 -6.87 -0.74
CA PHE A 97 -0.94 -8.03 -1.52
C PHE A 97 0.25 -8.80 -2.11
N ILE A 98 1.41 -8.81 -1.43
CA ILE A 98 2.61 -9.49 -1.95
C ILE A 98 2.36 -10.96 -2.34
N PRO A 99 1.66 -11.79 -1.53
CA PRO A 99 1.36 -13.16 -1.93
C PRO A 99 0.57 -13.24 -3.24
N GLU A 100 -0.47 -12.40 -3.37
CA GLU A 100 -1.32 -12.33 -4.55
C GLU A 100 -0.56 -11.77 -5.76
N MET A 101 0.30 -10.77 -5.56
CA MET A 101 1.16 -10.20 -6.59
C MET A 101 2.18 -11.22 -7.12
N MET A 102 2.78 -12.02 -6.25
CA MET A 102 3.71 -13.09 -6.65
C MET A 102 3.00 -14.22 -7.39
N GLU A 103 1.75 -14.53 -7.04
CA GLU A 103 0.93 -15.50 -7.77
C GLU A 103 0.51 -14.98 -9.16
N LEU A 104 0.16 -13.70 -9.26
CA LEU A 104 -0.21 -13.06 -10.52
C LEU A 104 0.98 -12.82 -11.47
N TYR A 105 2.14 -12.53 -10.89
CA TYR A 105 3.36 -12.14 -11.60
C TYR A 105 4.57 -12.92 -11.05
N PRO A 106 4.66 -14.24 -11.30
CA PRO A 106 5.70 -15.09 -10.71
C PRO A 106 7.13 -14.71 -11.16
N GLU A 107 7.26 -14.10 -12.33
CA GLU A 107 8.56 -13.62 -12.87
C GLU A 107 8.98 -12.26 -12.30
N ALA A 108 8.11 -11.58 -11.53
CA ALA A 108 8.40 -10.26 -11.02
C ALA A 108 9.42 -10.31 -9.88
N LYS A 109 10.44 -9.45 -9.96
CA LYS A 109 11.43 -9.32 -8.89
C LYS A 109 10.83 -8.54 -7.72
N VAL A 110 11.05 -9.01 -6.51
CA VAL A 110 10.60 -8.32 -5.29
C VAL A 110 11.75 -7.54 -4.67
N VAL A 111 11.54 -6.25 -4.40
CA VAL A 111 12.54 -5.37 -3.75
C VAL A 111 11.97 -4.78 -2.47
N LEU A 112 12.68 -4.99 -1.36
CA LEU A 112 12.28 -4.45 -0.05
C LEU A 112 13.21 -3.30 0.37
N VAL A 113 12.66 -2.10 0.47
CA VAL A 113 13.34 -0.95 1.09
C VAL A 113 12.97 -0.90 2.56
N ARG A 114 13.98 -0.90 3.43
CA ARG A 114 13.81 -0.87 4.88
C ARG A 114 14.07 0.53 5.42
N ARG A 115 13.44 0.84 6.55
CA ARG A 115 13.66 2.06 7.32
C ARG A 115 13.73 1.69 8.79
N ASP A 116 14.49 2.46 9.57
CA ASP A 116 14.48 2.36 11.02
C ASP A 116 13.02 2.44 11.55
N PRO A 117 12.56 1.45 12.34
CA PRO A 117 11.16 1.36 12.74
C PRO A 117 10.68 2.57 13.54
N VAL A 118 11.51 3.17 14.40
CA VAL A 118 11.16 4.36 15.18
C VAL A 118 10.96 5.58 14.27
N LYS A 119 11.91 5.84 13.37
CA LYS A 119 11.81 6.92 12.38
C LYS A 119 10.64 6.70 11.41
N TRP A 120 10.36 5.46 11.03
CA TRP A 120 9.21 5.13 10.20
C TRP A 120 7.91 5.41 10.95
N TRP A 121 7.78 4.96 12.21
CA TRP A 121 6.59 5.19 13.03
C TRP A 121 6.26 6.67 13.14
N ASN A 122 7.25 7.47 13.54
CA ASN A 122 7.08 8.92 13.66
C ASN A 122 6.62 9.54 12.33
N SER A 123 7.11 9.02 11.20
CA SER A 123 6.73 9.48 9.86
C SER A 123 5.31 9.06 9.46
N ILE A 124 4.86 7.84 9.78
CA ILE A 124 3.50 7.39 9.45
C ILE A 124 2.46 8.03 10.38
N ALA A 125 2.70 8.07 11.70
CA ALA A 125 1.77 8.71 12.65
C ALA A 125 1.55 10.19 12.31
N THR A 126 2.61 10.89 11.91
CA THR A 126 2.55 12.28 11.45
C THR A 126 1.74 12.45 10.17
N LEU A 127 1.83 11.51 9.22
CA LEU A 127 1.01 11.52 8.01
C LEU A 127 -0.46 11.28 8.39
N THR A 128 -0.72 10.17 9.09
CA THR A 128 -2.05 9.75 9.52
C THR A 128 -2.77 10.89 10.24
N GLY A 129 -2.15 11.52 11.24
CA GLY A 129 -2.77 12.63 11.97
C GLY A 129 -3.11 13.85 11.12
N ARG A 130 -2.44 14.06 9.97
CA ARG A 130 -2.73 15.16 9.04
C ARG A 130 -3.74 14.79 7.95
N THR A 131 -3.84 13.52 7.58
CA THR A 131 -4.64 13.08 6.43
C THR A 131 -5.89 12.30 6.80
N THR A 132 -6.17 12.13 8.10
CA THR A 132 -7.37 11.40 8.56
C THR A 132 -8.13 12.11 9.70
N PRO A 133 -8.26 13.45 9.74
CA PRO A 133 -9.13 14.07 10.72
C PRO A 133 -10.60 13.74 10.40
N TRP A 134 -11.44 13.63 11.44
CA TRP A 134 -12.83 13.19 11.31
C TRP A 134 -13.65 14.02 10.30
N TRP A 135 -13.39 15.33 10.22
CA TRP A 135 -14.08 16.25 9.31
C TRP A 135 -13.70 16.04 7.85
N LEU A 136 -12.54 15.41 7.56
CA LEU A 136 -12.09 15.22 6.19
C LEU A 136 -13.05 14.34 5.41
N SER A 137 -13.62 13.30 6.04
CA SER A 137 -14.60 12.41 5.43
C SER A 137 -15.82 13.16 4.89
N VAL A 138 -16.28 14.20 5.60
CA VAL A 138 -17.41 15.03 5.17
C VAL A 138 -17.04 15.88 3.95
N ILE A 139 -15.83 16.45 3.97
CA ILE A 139 -15.34 17.30 2.87
C ILE A 139 -15.09 16.49 1.60
N VAL A 140 -14.52 15.28 1.71
CA VAL A 140 -14.15 14.48 0.53
C VAL A 140 -15.31 13.68 -0.06
N ALA A 141 -16.43 13.53 0.66
CA ALA A 141 -17.59 12.75 0.23
C ALA A 141 -18.13 13.08 -1.19
N PRO A 142 -18.30 14.35 -1.60
CA PRO A 142 -18.82 14.66 -2.93
C PRO A 142 -17.80 14.43 -4.06
N PHE A 143 -16.50 14.32 -3.75
CA PHE A 143 -15.45 14.28 -4.77
C PHE A 143 -15.17 12.83 -5.23
N PRO A 144 -15.32 12.53 -6.54
CA PRO A 144 -14.93 11.23 -7.10
C PRO A 144 -13.48 10.86 -6.77
N GLY A 145 -13.23 9.58 -6.53
CA GLY A 145 -11.96 9.02 -6.06
C GLY A 145 -11.69 9.34 -4.59
N TRP A 146 -11.76 10.62 -4.22
CA TRP A 146 -11.41 11.11 -2.89
C TRP A 146 -12.35 10.64 -1.79
N ARG A 147 -13.62 10.35 -2.11
CA ARG A 147 -14.57 9.74 -1.16
C ARG A 147 -14.09 8.39 -0.59
N TYR A 148 -13.13 7.72 -1.24
CA TYR A 148 -12.53 6.48 -0.75
C TYR A 148 -11.33 6.70 0.18
N ILE A 149 -10.82 7.93 0.32
CA ILE A 149 -9.70 8.24 1.22
C ILE A 149 -9.94 7.74 2.66
N PRO A 150 -11.13 7.93 3.27
CA PRO A 150 -11.38 7.38 4.61
C PRO A 150 -11.32 5.85 4.66
N ALA A 151 -11.79 5.16 3.62
CA ALA A 151 -11.73 3.70 3.54
C ALA A 151 -10.27 3.21 3.44
N PHE A 152 -9.46 3.84 2.57
CA PHE A 152 -8.03 3.54 2.48
C PHE A 152 -7.30 3.83 3.79
N ALA A 153 -7.61 4.95 4.46
CA ALA A 153 -7.04 5.29 5.75
C ALA A 153 -7.30 4.20 6.80
N SER A 154 -8.54 3.70 6.89
CA SER A 154 -8.90 2.61 7.80
C SER A 154 -8.17 1.31 7.44
N VAL A 155 -8.16 0.91 6.17
CA VAL A 155 -7.47 -0.30 5.71
C VAL A 155 -5.97 -0.24 6.00
N TYR A 156 -5.32 0.90 5.72
CA TYR A 156 -3.89 1.07 5.97
C TYR A 156 -3.58 1.07 7.45
N SER A 157 -4.47 1.64 8.28
CA SER A 157 -4.32 1.58 9.73
C SER A 157 -4.40 0.15 10.25
N ARG A 158 -5.34 -0.66 9.74
CA ARG A 158 -5.42 -2.09 10.05
C ARG A 158 -4.19 -2.86 9.59
N SER A 159 -3.74 -2.65 8.35
CA SER A 159 -2.51 -3.27 7.82
C SER A 159 -1.30 -2.92 8.69
N THR A 160 -1.14 -1.63 9.03
CA THR A 160 -0.03 -1.14 9.85
C THR A 160 -0.06 -1.77 11.24
N LEU A 161 -1.23 -1.89 11.87
CA LEU A 161 -1.39 -2.52 13.18
C LEU A 161 -1.14 -4.04 13.14
N ARG A 162 -1.57 -4.73 12.08
CA ARG A 162 -1.25 -6.14 11.86
C ARG A 162 0.26 -6.36 11.72
N LEU A 163 0.96 -5.52 10.95
CA LEU A 163 2.44 -5.55 10.85
C LEU A 163 3.12 -5.25 12.19
N ALA A 164 2.47 -4.42 13.00
CA ALA A 164 2.84 -4.14 14.38
C ALA A 164 2.40 -5.23 15.36
N GLY A 165 2.00 -6.43 14.91
CA GLY A 165 1.61 -7.55 15.79
C GLY A 165 0.38 -7.29 16.66
N LEU A 166 -0.41 -6.25 16.35
CA LEU A 166 -1.63 -5.89 17.05
C LEU A 166 -2.82 -6.35 16.21
N ASP A 167 -3.57 -7.35 16.68
CA ASP A 167 -4.79 -7.79 16.01
C ASP A 167 -5.92 -6.79 16.29
N ALA A 168 -6.27 -6.01 15.29
CA ALA A 168 -7.32 -5.01 15.37
C ALA A 168 -8.26 -5.14 14.16
N LYS A 169 -9.32 -5.94 14.32
CA LYS A 169 -10.39 -6.08 13.31
C LYS A 169 -11.11 -4.75 13.04
N ASN A 170 -11.15 -3.85 14.03
CA ASN A 170 -11.84 -2.55 13.96
C ASN A 170 -10.89 -1.34 13.95
N ALA A 171 -9.65 -1.52 13.48
CA ALA A 171 -8.62 -0.50 13.67
C ALA A 171 -8.89 0.82 12.91
N SER A 172 -8.77 1.94 13.63
CA SER A 172 -8.86 3.29 13.08
C SER A 172 -7.50 4.01 12.98
N PRO A 173 -7.40 5.07 12.16
CA PRO A 173 -6.23 5.96 12.14
C PRO A 173 -5.83 6.52 13.52
N ILE A 174 -6.80 6.75 14.40
CA ILE A 174 -6.57 7.21 15.77
C ILE A 174 -5.90 6.11 16.59
N GLU A 175 -6.45 4.89 16.54
CA GLU A 175 -5.88 3.75 17.26
C GLU A 175 -4.47 3.41 16.80
N LEU A 176 -4.16 3.62 15.52
CA LEU A 176 -2.79 3.51 15.03
C LEU A 176 -1.88 4.43 15.85
N ILE A 177 -2.16 5.74 15.84
CA ILE A 177 -1.35 6.74 16.55
C ILE A 177 -1.26 6.42 18.05
N GLU A 178 -2.34 5.96 18.66
CA GLU A 178 -2.39 5.64 20.07
C GLU A 178 -1.65 4.37 20.46
N LYS A 179 -1.70 3.30 19.66
CA LYS A 179 -1.26 1.96 20.09
C LYS A 179 0.12 1.55 19.56
N GLY A 180 0.52 1.93 18.36
CA GLY A 180 1.74 1.36 17.75
C GLY A 180 3.05 2.11 18.02
N GLY A 181 3.07 3.10 18.91
CA GLY A 181 4.26 3.92 19.17
C GLY A 181 5.45 3.20 19.82
N PRO A 182 6.69 3.71 19.66
CA PRO A 182 7.94 3.13 20.19
C PRO A 182 7.92 2.80 21.68
N ARG A 183 7.23 3.64 22.46
CA ARG A 183 7.11 3.48 23.92
C ARG A 183 6.11 2.40 24.33
N LYS A 184 5.13 2.08 23.49
CA LYS A 184 3.99 1.21 23.85
C LYS A 184 4.15 -0.22 23.36
N SER A 185 4.98 -0.43 22.34
CA SER A 185 5.22 -1.77 21.81
C SER A 185 6.70 -2.02 21.53
N PRO A 186 7.58 -2.08 22.56
CA PRO A 186 9.04 -2.20 22.40
C PRO A 186 9.48 -3.42 21.57
N ALA A 187 8.72 -4.52 21.63
CA ALA A 187 8.96 -5.74 20.86
C ALA A 187 8.91 -5.53 19.33
N LEU A 188 8.20 -4.49 18.86
CA LEU A 188 8.16 -4.10 17.44
C LEU A 188 9.43 -3.43 16.95
N TYR A 189 10.22 -2.93 17.90
CA TYR A 189 11.44 -2.17 17.63
C TYR A 189 12.69 -2.99 17.96
N SER A 190 12.55 -4.13 18.67
CA SER A 190 13.66 -5.00 19.08
C SER A 190 13.89 -6.20 18.17
N ASN A 191 12.89 -6.67 17.42
CA ASN A 191 12.99 -7.85 16.57
C ASN A 191 12.80 -7.52 15.08
N HIS A 192 13.50 -8.25 14.22
CA HIS A 192 13.64 -8.11 12.76
C HIS A 192 12.33 -8.16 11.93
N LEU A 193 11.31 -7.36 12.23
CA LEU A 193 9.98 -7.39 11.59
C LEU A 193 9.89 -6.69 10.22
N LEU A 194 11.01 -6.55 9.52
CA LEU A 194 11.06 -6.17 8.10
C LEU A 194 11.95 -7.14 7.32
N THR A 195 11.92 -8.41 7.69
CA THR A 195 12.42 -9.49 6.83
C THR A 195 11.20 -10.19 6.28
N ILE A 196 10.65 -9.69 5.18
CA ILE A 196 10.00 -10.60 4.24
C ILE A 196 11.15 -11.45 3.71
N THR A 197 11.42 -12.58 4.35
CA THR A 197 12.25 -13.63 3.76
C THR A 197 11.49 -14.13 2.54
N CYS A 198 11.71 -13.49 1.39
CA CYS A 198 11.44 -14.09 0.11
C CYS A 198 12.46 -15.21 -0.04
N SER A 199 12.11 -16.41 0.42
CA SER A 199 12.91 -17.62 0.21
C SER A 199 12.76 -18.07 -1.24
N GLN A 200 13.30 -17.27 -2.16
CA GLN A 200 13.68 -17.73 -3.48
C GLN A 200 15.05 -17.13 -3.76
N THR A 201 16.07 -17.86 -3.33
CA THR A 201 17.41 -17.82 -3.90
C THR A 201 17.32 -18.05 -5.41
N PHE A 202 18.12 -17.28 -6.14
CA PHE A 202 18.41 -17.42 -7.56
C PHE A 202 18.65 -18.87 -8.01
#